data_AF-A0A7U2NHQ3-F1
#
_entry.id   AF-A0A7U2NHQ3-F1
#
_cell.length_a   1.000
_cell.length_b   1.000
_cell.length_c   1.000
_cell.angle_alpha   90.00
_cell.angle_beta   90.00
_cell.angle_gamma   90.00
#
_symmetry.space_group_name_H-M   'P 1'
#
loop_
_entity.id
_entity.type
_entity.pdbx_description
1 polymer ?
#
loop_
_entity_poly.entity_id
_entity_poly.type
_entity_poly.pdbx_seq_one_letter_code
_entity_poly.pdbx_strand_id
1 'polypeptide(L)'
;MRKFIPTKRLVELGLVLQYDTELQEVSKDAVLTDTQRFWINQERGKIMSGDDDYLQYATLEKLIEKILLGIRKQNWKPKTEIQYD
;
A
#
# COMPACT_ATOMS: atom_id res chain seq x y z
N MET A 1 -14.69 9.36 21.13
CA MET A 1 -14.27 8.48 20.01
C MET A 1 -12.76 8.39 20.04
N ARG A 2 -12.16 7.19 20.17
CA ARG A 2 -10.70 7.04 20.00
C ARG A 2 -10.38 7.38 18.54
N LYS A 3 -9.39 8.23 18.30
CA LYS A 3 -8.86 8.45 16.94
C LYS A 3 -8.26 7.13 16.46
N PHE A 4 -8.66 6.68 15.29
CA PHE A 4 -8.03 5.53 14.64
C PHE A 4 -6.64 5.96 14.18
N ILE A 5 -5.61 5.30 14.71
CA ILE A 5 -4.23 5.47 14.28
C ILE A 5 -3.93 4.30 13.36
N PRO A 6 -3.67 4.54 12.05
CA PRO A 6 -3.37 3.46 11.14
C PRO A 6 -2.04 2.80 11.51
N THR A 7 -1.99 1.47 11.45
CA THR A 7 -0.73 0.75 11.64
C THR A 7 0.25 1.13 10.54
N LYS A 8 1.56 1.04 10.82
CA LYS A 8 2.62 1.26 9.83
C LYS A 8 2.35 0.48 8.53
N ARG A 9 1.89 -0.76 8.65
CA ARG A 9 1.57 -1.61 7.50
C ARG A 9 0.41 -1.05 6.67
N LEU A 10 -0.67 -0.60 7.31
CA LEU A 10 -1.79 0.00 6.59
C LEU A 10 -1.36 1.22 5.77
N VAL A 11 -0.42 2.00 6.29
CA VAL A 11 0.14 3.14 5.56
C VAL A 11 1.00 2.71 4.38
N GLU A 12 1.91 1.75 4.57
CA GLU A 12 2.74 1.20 3.51
C GLU A 12 1.91 0.66 2.34
N LEU A 13 0.84 -0.09 2.64
CA LEU A 13 -0.12 -0.58 1.64
C LEU A 13 -0.84 0.57 0.93
N GLY A 14 -1.21 1.62 1.65
CA GLY A 14 -1.82 2.82 1.08
C GLY A 14 -0.89 3.56 0.11
N LEU A 15 0.39 3.72 0.48
CA LEU A 15 1.40 4.36 -0.37
C LEU A 15 1.59 3.61 -1.68
N VAL A 16 1.69 2.27 -1.61
CA VAL A 16 1.87 1.42 -2.78
C VAL A 16 0.67 1.54 -3.74
N LEU A 17 -0.56 1.52 -3.23
CA LEU A 17 -1.75 1.68 -4.05
C LEU A 17 -1.85 3.07 -4.69
N GLN A 18 -1.54 4.12 -3.93
CA GLN A 18 -1.60 5.48 -4.45
C GLN A 18 -0.56 5.71 -5.54
N TYR A 19 0.67 5.22 -5.32
CA TYR A 19 1.74 5.29 -6.31
C TYR A 19 1.39 4.54 -7.60
N ASP A 20 0.87 3.32 -7.49
CA ASP A 20 0.42 2.52 -8.64
C ASP A 20 -0.73 3.20 -9.41
N THR A 21 -1.68 3.82 -8.70
CA THR A 21 -2.79 4.57 -9.32
C THR A 21 -2.26 5.77 -10.11
N GLU A 22 -1.36 6.56 -9.53
CA GLU A 22 -0.81 7.73 -10.21
C GLU A 22 0.04 7.37 -11.43
N LEU A 23 0.82 6.28 -11.38
CA LEU A 23 1.54 5.78 -12.55
C LEU A 23 0.59 5.40 -13.68
N GLN A 24 -0.52 4.70 -13.37
CA GLN A 24 -1.53 4.37 -14.37
C GLN A 24 -2.17 5.61 -14.98
N GLU A 25 -2.42 6.65 -14.19
CA GLU A 25 -2.97 7.93 -14.70
C GLU A 25 -1.98 8.67 -15.60
N VAL A 26 -0.69 8.67 -15.27
CA VAL A 26 0.34 9.48 -15.96
C VAL A 26 0.93 8.77 -17.17
N SER A 27 1.41 7.53 -17.02
CA SER A 27 2.11 6.80 -18.08
C SER A 27 1.35 5.60 -18.63
N LYS A 28 0.18 5.27 -18.05
CA LYS A 28 -0.57 4.02 -18.31
C LYS A 28 0.20 2.76 -17.93
N ASP A 29 1.29 2.89 -17.17
CA ASP A 29 2.02 1.76 -16.63
C ASP A 29 1.48 1.40 -15.24
N ALA A 30 1.27 0.11 -15.02
CA ALA A 30 0.94 -0.44 -13.73
C ALA A 30 2.16 -1.11 -13.11
N VAL A 31 2.43 -0.86 -11.82
CA VAL A 31 3.44 -1.62 -11.06
C VAL A 31 2.81 -2.82 -10.34
N LEU A 32 1.49 -2.81 -10.18
CA LEU A 32 0.71 -3.93 -9.66
C LEU A 32 -0.15 -4.55 -10.76
N THR A 33 -0.26 -5.88 -10.74
CA THR A 33 -1.34 -6.58 -11.45
C THR A 33 -2.65 -6.44 -10.68
N ASP A 34 -3.79 -6.69 -11.35
CA ASP A 34 -5.11 -6.68 -10.71
C ASP A 34 -5.19 -7.61 -9.50
N THR A 35 -4.57 -8.79 -9.59
CA THR A 35 -4.50 -9.76 -8.49
C THR A 35 -3.70 -9.23 -7.30
N GLN A 36 -2.56 -8.58 -7.55
CA GLN A 36 -1.74 -7.98 -6.49
C GLN A 36 -2.47 -6.82 -5.81
N ARG A 37 -3.15 -5.97 -6.60
CA ARG A 37 -4.01 -4.90 -6.10
C ARG A 37 -5.17 -5.44 -5.27
N PHE A 38 -5.79 -6.54 -5.70
CA PHE A 38 -6.82 -7.23 -4.94
C PHE A 38 -6.30 -7.72 -3.58
N TRP A 39 -5.16 -8.41 -3.55
CA TRP A 39 -4.57 -8.91 -2.29
C TRP A 39 -4.18 -7.78 -1.33
N ILE A 40 -3.59 -6.69 -1.84
CA ILE A 40 -3.26 -5.52 -1.01
C ILE A 40 -4.53 -4.92 -0.39
N ASN A 41 -5.61 -4.78 -1.17
CA ASN A 41 -6.87 -4.24 -0.63
C ASN A 41 -7.53 -5.20 0.37
N GLN A 42 -7.44 -6.51 0.16
CA GLN A 42 -7.90 -7.51 1.14
C GLN A 42 -7.11 -7.38 2.47
N GLU A 43 -5.79 -7.25 2.39
CA GLU A 43 -4.94 -7.06 3.58
C GLU A 43 -5.29 -5.77 4.33
N ARG A 44 -5.47 -4.65 3.60
CA ARG A 44 -5.93 -3.39 4.19
C ARG A 44 -7.27 -3.54 4.90
N GLY A 45 -8.22 -4.24 4.27
CA GLY A 45 -9.54 -4.52 4.85
C GLY A 45 -9.44 -5.27 6.17
N LYS A 46 -8.60 -6.31 6.23
CA LYS A 46 -8.35 -7.09 7.46
C LYS A 46 -7.74 -6.26 8.58
N ILE A 47 -6.69 -5.49 8.27
CA ILE A 47 -6.04 -4.60 9.25
C ILE A 47 -7.05 -3.59 9.79
N MET A 48 -7.88 -3.00 8.92
CA MET A 48 -8.92 -2.04 9.33
C MET A 48 -10.03 -2.67 10.18
N SER A 49 -10.31 -3.97 10.02
CA SER A 49 -11.25 -4.69 10.88
C SER A 49 -10.64 -5.20 12.19
N GLY A 50 -9.34 -5.00 12.42
CA GLY A 50 -8.62 -5.58 13.57
C GLY A 50 -8.43 -7.09 13.44
N ASP A 51 -8.44 -7.61 12.22
CA ASP A 51 -8.08 -9.00 11.92
C ASP A 51 -6.57 -9.07 11.64
N ASP A 52 -5.84 -9.58 12.62
CA ASP A 52 -4.38 -9.73 12.57
C ASP A 52 -3.96 -11.02 11.82
N ASP A 53 -4.91 -11.86 11.41
CA ASP A 53 -4.66 -13.12 10.68
C ASP A 53 -4.77 -12.90 9.16
N TYR A 54 -3.96 -11.96 8.65
CA TYR A 54 -3.89 -11.67 7.22
C TYR A 54 -2.78 -12.46 6.52
N LEU A 55 -3.04 -12.79 5.25
CA LEU A 55 -2.19 -13.67 4.45
C LEU A 55 -0.84 -12.98 4.17
N GLN A 56 0.20 -13.37 4.91
CA GLN A 56 1.58 -13.02 4.59
C GLN A 56 2.05 -13.84 3.38
N TYR A 57 1.69 -13.39 2.18
CA TYR A 57 2.29 -13.91 0.96
C TYR A 57 3.72 -13.38 0.87
N ALA A 58 4.72 -14.24 1.12
CA ALA A 58 6.14 -13.84 1.07
C ALA A 58 6.55 -13.17 -0.26
N THR A 59 5.86 -13.50 -1.36
CA THR A 59 6.03 -12.86 -2.67
C THR A 59 5.42 -11.46 -2.73
N LEU A 60 4.27 -11.24 -2.10
CA LEU A 60 3.62 -9.93 -2.01
C LEU A 60 4.43 -8.98 -1.10
N GLU A 61 5.00 -9.51 -0.02
CA GLU A 61 5.83 -8.73 0.90
C GLU A 61 7.05 -8.15 0.19
N LYS A 62 7.81 -8.99 -0.52
CA LYS A 62 8.97 -8.56 -1.30
C LYS A 62 8.61 -7.57 -2.40
N LEU A 63 7.43 -7.72 -3.00
CA LEU A 63 6.93 -6.78 -4.00
C LEU A 63 6.64 -5.40 -3.38
N ILE A 64 5.92 -5.37 -2.26
CA ILE A 64 5.61 -4.15 -1.52
C ILE A 64 6.91 -3.43 -1.12
N GLU A 65 7.87 -4.16 -0.53
CA GLU A 65 9.17 -3.59 -0.19
C GLU A 65 9.90 -3.00 -1.40
N LYS A 66 9.91 -3.72 -2.53
CA LYS A 66 10.53 -3.25 -3.78
C LYS A 66 9.89 -1.96 -4.28
N ILE A 67 8.56 -1.85 -4.25
CA ILE A 67 7.83 -0.65 -4.68
C ILE A 67 8.12 0.50 -3.72
N LEU A 68 8.07 0.28 -2.40
CA LEU A 68 8.40 1.30 -1.39
C LEU A 68 9.83 1.83 -1.54
N LEU A 69 10.80 0.95 -1.83
CA LEU A 69 12.17 1.36 -2.14
C LEU A 69 12.23 2.21 -3.42
N GLY A 70 11.45 1.86 -4.45
CA GLY A 70 11.32 2.64 -5.67
C GLY A 70 10.74 4.04 -5.42
N ILE A 71 9.68 4.14 -4.60
CA ILE A 71 9.07 5.40 -4.18
C ILE A 71 10.12 6.29 -3.48
N ARG A 72 10.87 5.73 -2.52
CA ARG A 72 11.93 6.47 -1.80
C ARG A 72 13.02 6.97 -2.73
N LYS A 73 13.50 6.13 -3.65
CA LYS A 73 14.56 6.51 -4.61
C LYS A 73 14.14 7.64 -5.53
N GLN A 74 12.85 7.72 -5.87
CA GLN A 74 12.29 8.75 -6.72
C GLN A 74 11.91 10.03 -5.94
N ASN A 75 12.06 10.04 -4.61
CA ASN A 75 11.56 11.09 -3.74
C ASN A 75 10.08 11.44 -3.99
N TRP A 76 9.31 10.46 -4.45
CA TRP A 76 7.89 10.65 -4.73
C TRP A 76 7.13 10.92 -3.43
N LYS A 77 6.13 11.80 -3.51
CA LYS A 77 5.31 12.21 -2.37
C LYS A 77 3.85 11.88 -2.66
N PRO A 78 3.13 11.26 -1.71
CA PRO A 78 1.70 10.99 -1.90
C PRO A 78 0.92 12.31 -1.97
N LYS A 79 -0.04 12.41 -2.90
CA LYS A 79 -0.96 13.56 -2.98
C LYS A 79 -1.85 13.69 -1.74
N THR A 80 -2.12 12.57 -1.08
CA THR A 80 -2.91 12.52 0.16
C THR A 80 -2.01 12.04 1.26
N GLU A 81 -1.76 12.89 2.25
CA GLU A 81 -0.90 12.53 3.37
C GLU A 81 -1.52 11.35 4.13
N ILE A 82 -0.81 10.23 4.14
CA ILE A 82 -1.24 9.06 4.91
C ILE A 82 -0.65 9.24 6.30
N GLN A 83 -1.50 9.65 7.25
CA GLN A 83 -1.08 10.00 8.60
C GLN A 83 -0.49 8.79 9.33
N TYR A 84 0.66 8.98 9.95
CA TYR A 84 1.21 8.12 11.00
C TYR A 84 1.08 8.94 12.29
N ASP A 85 0.28 8.48 13.26
CA ASP A 85 0.43 8.97 14.64
C ASP A 85 1.34 7.99 15.41
#